data_AF-A0AAV1A6H2-F1
#
_entry.id   AF-A0AAV1A6H2-F1
#
_cell.length_a   1.000
_cell.length_b   1.000
_cell.length_c   1.000
_cell.angle_alpha   90.00
_cell.angle_beta   90.00
_cell.angle_gamma   90.00
#
_symmetry.space_group_name_H-M   'P 1'
#
loop_
_entity.id
_entity.type
_entity.pdbx_description
1 polymer ?
#
loop_
_entity_poly.entity_id
_entity_poly.type
_entity_poly.pdbx_seq_one_letter_code
_entity_poly.pdbx_strand_id
1 'polypeptide(L)'
;MLSLSPSRDEYYMVATRNFLAQNRGIQEDQIVPARYRQEFLTIAWKQVQKGKCVKKGQILADGAATVGGELTLGIKVLVAYMPWEGYNFEDDVLISERLVYEDIYTSLHIRKYEIQTHVTSHGPERITYKIPHLEAHLLRNLDKNGIVILVSWVETGDILVGKLMPQIAK
;
A
#
# COMPACT_ATOMS: atom_id res chain seq x y z
N MET A 1 11.67 6.16 -24.67
CA MET A 1 12.13 7.09 -23.62
C MET A 1 11.02 8.11 -23.43
N LEU A 2 10.22 7.98 -22.36
CA LEU A 2 9.13 8.91 -22.08
C LEU A 2 9.43 9.59 -20.74
N SER A 3 9.81 10.86 -20.84
CA SER A 3 9.85 11.80 -19.74
C SER A 3 8.43 12.27 -19.45
N LEU A 4 7.97 12.12 -18.21
CA LEU A 4 6.80 12.83 -17.72
C LEU A 4 7.26 13.78 -16.61
N SER A 5 7.15 15.07 -16.90
CA SER A 5 7.30 16.18 -15.96
C SER A 5 6.37 15.96 -14.76
N PRO A 6 6.83 16.15 -13.51
CA PRO A 6 5.99 16.06 -12.32
C PRO A 6 5.10 17.32 -12.25
N SER A 7 3.95 17.30 -12.90
CA SER A 7 2.87 18.22 -12.55
C SER A 7 2.31 17.81 -11.19
N ARG A 8 2.28 18.78 -10.28
CA ARG A 8 1.86 18.69 -8.88
C ARG A 8 0.46 18.12 -8.75
N ASP A 9 0.37 16.82 -8.49
CA ASP A 9 -0.82 16.16 -7.97
C ASP A 9 -0.31 15.13 -6.95
N GLU A 10 -0.79 15.22 -5.71
CA GLU A 10 -0.33 14.46 -4.53
C GLU A 10 -0.70 12.96 -4.56
N TYR A 11 -0.66 12.33 -5.73
CA TYR A 11 -1.01 10.94 -5.95
C TYR A 11 0.21 10.16 -6.44
N TYR A 12 0.73 9.27 -5.59
CA TYR A 12 1.76 8.33 -6.01
C TYR A 12 1.14 7.24 -6.89
N MET A 13 1.70 7.04 -8.07
CA MET A 13 1.22 6.10 -9.06
C MET A 13 2.05 4.81 -8.98
N VAL A 14 1.51 3.73 -8.41
CA VAL A 14 2.07 2.38 -8.60
C VAL A 14 1.49 1.86 -9.91
N ALA A 15 2.29 1.95 -10.98
CA ALA A 15 1.89 1.57 -12.32
C ALA A 15 2.04 0.05 -12.54
N THR A 16 0.93 -0.66 -12.72
CA THR A 16 0.98 -1.98 -13.38
C THR A 16 0.76 -1.74 -14.87
N ARG A 17 1.78 -2.02 -15.69
CA ARG A 17 1.75 -1.75 -17.14
C ARG A 17 0.85 -2.77 -17.83
N ASN A 18 -0.30 -2.32 -18.35
CA ASN A 18 -1.16 -3.13 -19.21
C ASN A 18 -1.09 -2.63 -20.65
N PHE A 19 -0.99 -3.55 -21.61
CA PHE A 19 -0.95 -3.22 -23.05
C PHE A 19 -2.32 -3.50 -23.68
N LEU A 20 -2.90 -2.51 -24.35
CA LEU A 20 -4.04 -2.68 -25.23
C LEU A 20 -3.61 -2.29 -26.65
N ALA A 21 -3.66 -3.24 -27.58
CA ALA A 21 -3.44 -2.97 -28.99
C ALA A 21 -4.79 -2.76 -29.66
N GLN A 22 -5.10 -1.53 -30.07
CA GLN A 22 -6.30 -1.24 -30.84
C GLN A 22 -5.92 -1.09 -32.33
N ASN A 23 -6.28 -2.10 -33.12
CA ASN A 23 -6.00 -2.23 -34.56
C ASN A 23 -4.50 -2.18 -34.94
N ARG A 24 -4.19 -2.65 -36.16
CA ARG A 24 -2.85 -2.99 -36.69
C ARG A 24 -1.83 -1.83 -36.82
N GLY A 25 -1.70 -0.95 -35.84
CA GLY A 25 -0.68 0.10 -35.89
C GLY A 25 -0.49 0.95 -34.63
N ILE A 26 -1.38 0.90 -33.63
CA ILE A 26 -1.26 1.74 -32.43
C ILE A 26 -1.27 0.84 -31.19
N GLN A 27 -0.10 0.74 -30.54
CA GLN A 27 0.08 0.09 -29.26
C GLN A 27 -0.09 1.16 -28.18
N GLU A 28 -1.23 1.18 -27.49
CA GLU A 28 -1.42 2.06 -26.34
C GLU A 28 -1.04 1.32 -25.05
N ASP A 29 -0.10 1.90 -24.31
CA ASP A 29 0.23 1.50 -22.94
C ASP A 29 -0.83 2.08 -22.01
N GLN A 30 -1.74 1.24 -21.52
CA GLN A 30 -2.63 1.62 -20.44
C GLN A 30 -1.94 1.31 -19.11
N ILE A 31 -1.33 2.33 -18.53
CA ILE A 31 -0.87 2.27 -17.14
C ILE A 31 -2.13 2.27 -16.27
N VAL A 32 -2.35 1.23 -15.47
CA VAL A 32 -3.41 1.29 -14.47
C VAL A 32 -2.85 1.98 -13.22
N PRO A 33 -3.33 3.17 -12.86
CA PRO A 33 -2.88 3.83 -11.65
C PRO A 33 -3.46 3.11 -10.44
N ALA A 34 -2.60 2.59 -9.55
CA ALA A 34 -3.05 2.32 -8.19
C ALA A 34 -3.40 3.67 -7.53
N ARG A 35 -4.66 3.86 -7.14
CA ARG A 35 -5.09 5.04 -6.39
C ARG A 35 -5.06 4.72 -4.90
N TYR A 36 -4.37 5.56 -4.14
CA TYR A 36 -4.38 5.54 -2.68
C TYR A 36 -5.28 6.67 -2.18
N ARG A 37 -6.39 6.34 -1.54
CA ARG A 37 -7.25 7.29 -0.81
C ARG A 37 -7.71 6.61 0.47
N GLN A 38 -7.38 7.19 1.62
CA GLN A 38 -7.76 6.70 2.95
C GLN A 38 -7.37 5.22 3.22
N GLU A 39 -6.06 4.93 3.27
CA GLU A 39 -5.50 3.66 3.79
C GLU A 39 -5.77 2.36 3.00
N PHE A 40 -6.72 2.37 2.05
CA PHE A 40 -7.05 1.20 1.22
C PHE A 40 -6.32 1.21 -0.13
N LEU A 41 -5.79 0.05 -0.51
CA LEU A 41 -5.12 -0.17 -1.78
C LEU A 41 -6.10 -0.63 -2.86
N THR A 42 -6.15 0.08 -3.98
CA THR A 42 -6.84 -0.39 -5.20
C THR A 42 -5.83 -0.97 -6.19
N ILE A 43 -5.78 -2.30 -6.30
CA ILE A 43 -5.07 -3.00 -7.38
C ILE A 43 -6.09 -3.38 -8.44
N ALA A 44 -5.79 -3.05 -9.70
CA ALA A 44 -6.61 -3.49 -10.81
C ALA A 44 -6.11 -4.85 -11.34
N TRP A 45 -6.97 -5.86 -11.32
CA TRP A 45 -6.64 -7.19 -11.83
C TRP A 45 -7.19 -7.38 -13.23
N LYS A 46 -6.33 -7.77 -14.17
CA LYS A 46 -6.73 -7.94 -15.56
C LYS A 46 -7.66 -9.14 -15.72
N GLN A 47 -8.89 -8.90 -16.18
CA GLN A 47 -9.86 -9.96 -16.46
C GLN A 47 -9.81 -10.47 -17.92
N VAL A 48 -9.13 -9.76 -18.82
CA VAL A 48 -9.18 -10.05 -20.26
C VAL A 48 -7.94 -10.81 -20.74
N GLN A 49 -8.17 -11.96 -21.37
CA GLN A 49 -7.13 -12.73 -22.06
C GLN A 49 -6.69 -12.06 -23.37
N LYS A 50 -5.42 -12.21 -23.72
CA LYS A 50 -4.88 -11.70 -25.00
C LYS A 50 -5.64 -12.33 -26.17
N GLY A 51 -6.08 -11.52 -27.13
CA GLY A 51 -6.74 -11.97 -28.36
C GLY A 51 -8.27 -11.98 -28.34
N LYS A 52 -8.93 -11.65 -27.22
CA LYS A 52 -10.39 -11.48 -27.21
C LYS A 52 -10.80 -10.12 -27.77
N CYS A 53 -11.82 -10.11 -28.62
CA CYS A 53 -12.49 -8.89 -29.05
C CYS A 53 -13.26 -8.28 -27.86
N VAL A 54 -13.04 -7.00 -27.61
CA VAL A 54 -13.65 -6.23 -26.52
C VAL A 54 -14.68 -5.28 -27.10
N LYS A 55 -15.84 -5.15 -26.44
CA LYS A 55 -16.88 -4.18 -26.80
C LYS A 55 -16.71 -2.87 -26.04
N LYS A 56 -17.16 -1.75 -26.63
CA LYS A 56 -17.21 -0.46 -25.92
C LYS A 56 -18.08 -0.61 -24.66
N GLY A 57 -17.56 -0.17 -23.51
CA GLY A 57 -18.24 -0.27 -22.21
C GLY A 57 -18.03 -1.60 -21.48
N GLN A 58 -17.30 -2.56 -22.07
CA GLN A 58 -16.93 -3.80 -21.39
C GLN A 58 -15.86 -3.55 -20.32
N ILE A 59 -16.06 -4.13 -19.15
CA ILE A 59 -15.13 -4.03 -18.02
C ILE A 59 -13.90 -4.90 -18.30
N LEU A 60 -12.71 -4.30 -18.14
CA LEU A 60 -11.43 -4.93 -18.51
C LEU A 60 -10.62 -5.38 -17.30
N ALA A 61 -10.91 -4.78 -16.14
CA ALA A 61 -10.26 -5.06 -14.88
C ALA A 61 -11.21 -4.73 -13.73
N ASP A 62 -11.10 -5.51 -12.66
CA ASP A 62 -11.72 -5.22 -11.37
C ASP A 62 -10.76 -4.39 -10.50
N GLY A 63 -11.30 -3.48 -9.69
CA GLY A 63 -10.57 -2.76 -8.64
C GLY A 63 -10.73 -3.38 -7.26
N ALA A 64 -10.48 -2.58 -6.21
CA ALA A 64 -10.78 -2.97 -4.84
C ALA A 64 -12.29 -3.15 -4.65
N ALA A 65 -12.67 -4.21 -3.93
CA ALA A 65 -14.06 -4.53 -3.61
C ALA A 65 -14.98 -4.68 -4.84
N THR A 66 -14.45 -5.18 -5.97
CA THR A 66 -15.26 -5.52 -7.15
C THR A 66 -14.87 -6.88 -7.70
N VAL A 67 -15.86 -7.65 -8.18
CA VAL A 67 -15.64 -8.93 -8.85
C VAL A 67 -16.55 -8.99 -10.08
N GLY A 68 -15.98 -9.15 -11.27
CA GLY A 68 -16.74 -9.20 -12.51
C GLY A 68 -17.44 -7.89 -12.84
N GLY A 69 -16.91 -6.77 -12.36
CA GLY A 69 -17.53 -5.45 -12.51
C GLY A 69 -18.65 -5.13 -11.53
N GLU A 70 -18.99 -6.03 -10.62
CA GLU A 70 -20.00 -5.81 -9.58
C GLU A 70 -19.34 -5.50 -8.24
N LEU A 71 -19.99 -4.64 -7.44
CA LEU A 71 -19.55 -4.29 -6.10
C LEU A 71 -19.63 -5.51 -5.17
N THR A 72 -18.51 -5.85 -4.55
CA THR A 72 -18.38 -6.97 -3.60
C THR A 72 -17.66 -6.47 -2.35
N LEU A 73 -18.44 -6.10 -1.32
CA LEU A 73 -17.91 -5.53 -0.07
C LEU A 73 -17.45 -6.59 0.96
N GLY A 74 -17.74 -7.87 0.73
CA GLY A 74 -17.43 -8.92 1.68
C GLY A 74 -17.58 -10.31 1.09
N ILE A 75 -17.45 -11.31 1.94
CA ILE A 75 -17.47 -12.73 1.58
C ILE A 75 -18.77 -13.38 2.07
N LYS A 76 -19.25 -14.38 1.33
CA LYS A 76 -20.36 -15.24 1.76
C LYS A 76 -19.84 -16.26 2.75
N VAL A 77 -20.40 -16.26 3.96
CA VAL A 77 -20.06 -17.21 5.03
C VAL A 77 -21.28 -18.00 5.46
N LEU A 78 -21.06 -19.23 5.94
CA LEU A 78 -22.10 -20.03 6.55
C LEU A 78 -22.31 -19.55 8.00
N VAL A 79 -23.56 -19.28 8.37
CA VAL A 79 -23.93 -18.76 9.68
C VAL A 79 -24.88 -19.72 10.36
N ALA A 80 -24.65 -19.99 11.65
CA ALA A 80 -25.56 -20.75 12.50
C ALA A 80 -26.14 -19.81 13.57
N TYR A 81 -27.47 -19.83 13.72
CA TYR A 81 -28.19 -19.04 14.73
C TYR A 81 -28.47 -19.90 15.95
N MET A 82 -27.53 -19.95 16.89
CA MET A 82 -27.68 -20.67 18.16
C MET A 82 -26.78 -20.06 19.24
N PRO A 83 -27.17 -20.11 20.53
CA PRO A 83 -26.25 -19.78 21.61
C PRO A 83 -25.12 -20.83 21.67
N TRP A 84 -23.88 -20.39 21.89
CA TRP A 84 -22.72 -21.27 21.96
C TRP A 84 -21.86 -20.97 23.19
N GLU A 85 -22.06 -21.76 24.26
CA GLU A 85 -21.27 -21.73 25.50
C GLU A 85 -21.08 -20.33 26.12
N GLY A 86 -21.94 -19.36 25.80
CA GLY A 86 -21.84 -17.98 26.25
C GLY A 86 -20.84 -17.10 25.48
N TYR A 87 -20.13 -17.64 24.49
CA TYR A 87 -19.17 -16.87 23.67
C TYR A 87 -19.83 -15.87 22.70
N ASN A 88 -21.11 -16.04 22.41
CA ASN A 88 -21.92 -15.12 21.61
C ASN A 88 -23.00 -14.44 22.46
N PHE A 89 -22.65 -14.07 23.69
CA PHE A 89 -23.53 -13.32 24.57
C PHE A 89 -23.67 -11.87 24.07
N GLU A 90 -24.87 -11.30 24.20
CA GLU A 90 -25.21 -9.97 23.69
C GLU A 90 -24.88 -9.78 22.19
N ASP A 91 -23.86 -8.98 21.89
CA ASP A 91 -23.47 -8.58 20.54
C ASP A 91 -22.16 -9.26 20.07
N ASP A 92 -21.63 -10.20 20.85
CA ASP A 92 -20.39 -10.90 20.51
C ASP A 92 -20.62 -11.89 19.35
N VAL A 93 -19.69 -11.88 18.39
CA VAL A 93 -19.71 -12.78 17.23
C VAL A 93 -18.58 -13.81 17.34
N LEU A 94 -18.98 -15.07 17.47
CA LEU A 94 -18.04 -16.19 17.39
C LEU A 94 -17.71 -16.47 15.91
N ILE A 95 -16.41 -16.46 15.59
CA ILE A 95 -15.91 -16.75 14.25
C ILE A 95 -15.15 -18.08 14.21
N SER A 96 -15.21 -18.76 13.07
CA SER A 96 -14.36 -19.92 12.84
C SER A 96 -12.92 -19.48 12.61
N GLU A 97 -11.95 -20.14 13.25
CA GLU A 97 -10.51 -19.93 13.00
C GLU A 97 -10.13 -20.13 11.52
N ARG A 98 -10.93 -20.91 10.78
CA ARG A 98 -10.79 -21.08 9.33
C ARG A 98 -10.74 -19.74 8.60
N LEU A 99 -11.50 -18.74 9.06
CA LEU A 99 -11.52 -17.40 8.45
C LEU A 99 -10.16 -16.71 8.53
N VAL A 100 -9.36 -17.03 9.55
CA VAL A 100 -8.00 -16.51 9.75
C VAL A 100 -7.00 -17.33 8.94
N TYR A 101 -7.01 -18.66 9.06
CA TYR A 101 -6.02 -19.52 8.39
C TYR A 101 -6.16 -19.55 6.86
N GLU A 102 -7.34 -19.28 6.32
CA GLU A 102 -7.59 -19.19 4.87
C GLU A 102 -7.54 -17.75 4.33
N ASP A 103 -7.10 -16.77 5.13
CA ASP A 103 -7.00 -15.35 4.75
C ASP A 103 -8.30 -14.75 4.15
N ILE A 104 -9.46 -15.24 4.59
CA ILE A 104 -10.78 -14.86 4.02
C ILE A 104 -11.11 -13.38 4.26
N TYR A 105 -10.79 -12.90 5.47
CA TYR A 105 -11.00 -11.50 5.88
C TYR A 105 -9.67 -10.76 6.05
N THR A 106 -8.63 -11.15 5.30
CA THR A 106 -7.34 -10.46 5.31
C THR A 106 -7.34 -9.28 4.34
N SER A 107 -6.92 -8.10 4.82
CA SER A 107 -6.83 -6.86 4.05
C SER A 107 -5.41 -6.27 4.05
N LEU A 108 -5.07 -5.57 2.97
CA LEU A 108 -3.82 -4.83 2.84
C LEU A 108 -4.04 -3.35 3.16
N HIS A 109 -3.33 -2.86 4.17
CA HIS A 109 -3.37 -1.46 4.60
C HIS A 109 -2.02 -0.80 4.31
N ILE A 110 -2.06 0.35 3.63
CA ILE A 110 -0.88 1.16 3.37
C ILE A 110 -0.96 2.39 4.26
N ARG A 111 0.13 2.69 4.98
CA ARG A 111 0.25 3.89 5.80
C ARG A 111 1.35 4.79 5.24
N LYS A 112 1.09 6.10 5.25
CA LYS A 112 2.04 7.13 4.84
C LYS A 112 2.59 7.83 6.07
N TYR A 113 3.90 7.80 6.24
CA TYR A 113 4.61 8.56 7.26
C TYR A 113 5.42 9.66 6.57
N GLU A 114 5.26 10.89 7.04
CA GLU A 114 5.98 12.04 6.50
C GLU A 114 6.77 12.72 7.61
N ILE A 115 8.00 13.12 7.27
CA ILE A 115 8.83 13.93 8.15
C ILE A 115 9.55 14.97 7.31
N GLN A 116 9.65 16.18 7.86
CA GLN A 116 10.34 17.29 7.22
C GLN A 116 11.53 17.71 8.07
N THR A 117 12.57 18.22 7.39
CA THR A 117 13.72 18.87 8.04
C THR A 117 13.52 20.37 8.03
N HIS A 118 13.76 21.01 9.17
CA HIS A 118 13.67 22.44 9.35
C HIS A 118 15.04 23.03 9.70
N VAL A 119 15.17 24.32 9.45
CA VAL A 119 16.31 25.09 9.92
C VAL A 119 15.98 25.60 11.31
N THR A 120 16.74 25.15 12.30
CA THR A 120 16.62 25.63 13.68
C THR A 120 17.60 26.78 13.92
N SER A 121 17.41 27.52 15.01
CA SER A 121 18.37 28.54 15.44
C SER A 121 19.77 27.99 15.72
N HIS A 122 19.90 26.67 15.94
CA HIS A 122 21.17 26.00 16.23
C HIS A 122 21.76 25.30 14.99
N GLY A 123 21.10 25.44 13.83
CA GLY A 123 21.54 24.90 12.54
C GLY A 123 20.44 24.15 11.79
N PRO A 124 20.73 23.69 10.56
CA PRO A 124 19.81 22.85 9.81
C PRO A 124 19.77 21.43 10.37
N GLU A 125 18.58 20.87 10.54
CA GLU A 125 18.38 19.44 10.78
C GLU A 125 18.91 18.62 9.60
N ARG A 126 19.46 17.44 9.89
CA ARG A 126 20.07 16.58 8.86
C ARG A 126 19.49 15.18 8.92
N ILE A 127 19.23 14.60 7.75
CA ILE A 127 18.91 13.18 7.64
C ILE A 127 20.23 12.43 7.49
N THR A 128 20.48 11.47 8.37
CA THR A 128 21.70 10.66 8.39
C THR A 128 21.50 9.33 9.09
N TYR A 129 22.23 8.31 8.67
CA TYR A 129 22.27 7.02 9.37
C TYR A 129 23.17 7.07 10.62
N LYS A 130 24.02 8.09 10.75
CA LYS A 130 24.96 8.24 11.88
C LYS A 130 24.28 8.96 13.05
N ILE A 131 23.47 8.24 13.80
CA ILE A 131 22.78 8.77 14.98
C ILE A 131 23.62 8.43 16.23
N PRO A 132 24.08 9.43 17.01
CA PRO A 132 24.86 9.17 18.21
C PRO A 132 23.98 8.53 19.30
N HIS A 133 24.59 7.79 20.22
CA HIS A 133 23.95 7.15 21.38
C HIS A 133 22.84 6.15 21.05
N LEU A 134 22.79 5.66 19.82
CA LEU A 134 21.81 4.67 19.38
C LEU A 134 22.49 3.33 19.10
N GLU A 135 21.80 2.24 19.45
CA GLU A 135 22.29 0.90 19.17
C GLU A 135 22.25 0.57 17.67
N ALA A 136 23.28 -0.15 17.20
CA ALA A 136 23.40 -0.53 15.79
C ALA A 136 22.22 -1.36 15.27
N HIS A 137 21.55 -2.12 16.15
CA HIS A 137 20.41 -2.95 15.77
C HIS A 137 19.21 -2.11 15.30
N LEU A 138 19.00 -0.91 15.82
CA LEU A 138 17.90 -0.01 15.41
C LEU A 138 18.17 0.66 14.06
N LEU A 139 19.44 0.76 13.67
CA LEU A 139 19.88 1.34 12.42
C LEU A 139 20.01 0.31 11.29
N ARG A 140 19.75 -0.98 11.57
CA ARG A 140 19.94 -2.10 10.63
C ARG A 140 19.18 -1.94 9.31
N ASN A 141 18.03 -1.26 9.36
CA ASN A 141 17.14 -1.08 8.23
C ASN A 141 17.41 0.21 7.43
N LEU A 142 18.32 1.10 7.89
CA LEU A 142 18.61 2.36 7.22
C LEU A 142 19.70 2.21 6.15
N ASP A 143 19.52 2.93 5.05
CA ASP A 143 20.52 3.07 4.00
C ASP A 143 21.62 4.09 4.39
N LYS A 144 22.60 4.27 3.50
CA LYS A 144 23.68 5.25 3.67
C LYS A 144 23.22 6.71 3.80
N ASN A 145 21.97 7.02 3.43
CA ASN A 145 21.40 8.35 3.53
C ASN A 145 20.60 8.53 4.84
N GLY A 146 20.35 7.46 5.60
CA GLY A 146 19.52 7.49 6.80
C GLY A 146 18.02 7.29 6.52
N ILE A 147 17.67 6.66 5.40
CA ILE A 147 16.29 6.32 5.02
C ILE A 147 16.14 4.80 5.01
N VAL A 148 15.00 4.29 5.47
CA VAL A 148 14.71 2.85 5.44
C VAL A 148 14.88 2.26 4.03
N ILE A 149 15.57 1.12 3.94
CA ILE A 149 15.77 0.40 2.69
C ILE A 149 14.43 -0.19 2.24
N LEU A 150 14.09 -0.02 0.96
CA LEU A 150 12.89 -0.64 0.38
C LEU A 150 12.91 -2.17 0.61
N VAL A 151 11.74 -2.74 0.89
CA VAL A 151 11.57 -4.18 1.18
C VAL A 151 12.07 -4.59 2.58
N SER A 152 12.49 -3.66 3.44
CA SER A 152 12.79 -3.98 4.84
C SER A 152 11.53 -4.30 5.64
N TRP A 153 11.59 -5.35 6.45
CA TRP A 153 10.60 -5.62 7.47
C TRP A 153 10.86 -4.70 8.67
N VAL A 154 9.81 -3.98 9.08
CA VAL A 154 9.87 -3.00 10.17
C VAL A 154 8.83 -3.33 11.23
N GLU A 155 9.23 -3.19 12.49
CA GLU A 155 8.37 -3.37 13.65
C GLU A 155 8.10 -2.04 14.36
N THR A 156 7.22 -2.07 15.35
CA THR A 156 6.97 -0.90 16.17
C THR A 156 8.23 -0.51 16.94
N GLY A 157 8.67 0.74 16.76
CA GLY A 157 9.90 1.26 17.37
C GLY A 157 11.10 1.28 16.42
N ASP A 158 11.03 0.61 15.26
CA ASP A 158 12.09 0.72 14.24
C ASP A 158 12.13 2.14 13.64
N ILE A 159 13.33 2.56 13.27
CA ILE A 159 13.57 3.90 12.70
C ILE A 159 13.39 3.86 11.20
N LEU A 160 12.45 4.66 10.69
CA LEU A 160 12.21 4.81 9.25
C LEU A 160 13.09 5.89 8.61
N VAL A 161 13.36 6.97 9.35
CA VAL A 161 14.19 8.10 8.90
C VAL A 161 15.05 8.58 10.07
N GLY A 162 16.37 8.54 9.89
CA GLY A 162 17.33 9.03 10.87
C GLY A 162 17.44 10.55 10.82
N LYS A 163 16.59 11.25 11.57
CA LYS A 163 16.63 12.72 11.67
C LYS A 163 17.46 13.15 12.88
N LEU A 164 18.52 13.91 12.63
CA LEU A 164 19.40 14.45 13.67
C LEU A 164 19.21 15.97 13.82
N MET A 165 18.98 16.41 15.05
CA MET A 165 19.00 17.82 15.40
C MET A 165 20.43 18.29 15.67
N PRO A 166 20.82 19.49 15.24
CA PRO A 166 22.13 20.04 15.56
C PRO A 166 22.24 20.26 17.06
N GLN A 167 23.31 19.75 17.66
CA GLN A 167 23.64 20.05 19.06
C GLN A 167 24.56 21.28 19.13
N ILE A 168 24.35 22.10 20.15
CA ILE A 168 25.28 23.20 20.48
C ILE A 168 26.61 22.54 20.84
N ALA A 169 27.67 22.86 20.09
CA ALA A 169 29.02 22.53 20.53
C ALA A 169 29.27 23.25 21.86
N LYS A 170 29.38 22.48 22.95
CA LYS A 170 29.85 22.98 24.24
C LYS A 170 31.36 23.16 24.22
#